data_AF-A0A8D8J362-F1
#
_entry.id   AF-A0A8D8J362-F1
#
_cell.length_a   1.000
_cell.length_b   1.000
_cell.length_c   1.000
_cell.angle_alpha   90.00
_cell.angle_beta   90.00
_cell.angle_gamma   90.00
#
_symmetry.space_group_name_H-M   'P 1'
#
loop_
_entity.id
_entity.type
_entity.pdbx_description
1 polymer ?
#
loop_
_entity_poly.entity_id
_entity_poly.type
_entity_poly.pdbx_seq_one_letter_code
_entity_poly.pdbx_strand_id
1 'polypeptide(L)'
;LKLIFAKFCDESLEPTIRLTVLKRFLISGLRMCSFEALSTFYKSNIKKINDMIRSNYGQFGSGWEAEQALINRFGGYQLIELYVAVLPRDVILSDDCPVAKALYGEGKTPGNKMITDFTKKAYASRSEVFLTPDSPTAELFRKYQCAAYRTLAAIISNTKDDLQLYNVLLFRENGDK
;
A
#
# COMPACT_ATOMS: atom_id res chain seq x y z
N LEU A 1 -18.05 1.16 3.81
CA LEU A 1 -16.64 0.73 3.62
C LEU A 1 -16.50 -0.67 3.02
N LYS A 2 -17.01 -1.73 3.67
CA LYS A 2 -16.87 -3.14 3.20
C LYS A 2 -17.31 -3.34 1.74
N LEU A 3 -18.51 -2.87 1.37
CA LEU A 3 -19.03 -2.98 0.00
C LEU A 3 -18.18 -2.22 -1.03
N ILE A 4 -17.70 -1.03 -0.66
CA ILE A 4 -16.85 -0.20 -1.54
C ILE A 4 -15.50 -0.89 -1.76
N PHE A 5 -14.90 -1.45 -0.71
CA PHE A 5 -13.66 -2.23 -0.84
C PHE A 5 -13.85 -3.49 -1.66
N ALA A 6 -14.96 -4.22 -1.46
CA ALA A 6 -15.29 -5.37 -2.30
C ALA A 6 -15.40 -4.98 -3.79
N LYS A 7 -16.05 -3.84 -4.10
CA LYS A 7 -16.12 -3.32 -5.47
C LYS A 7 -14.77 -2.88 -6.01
N PHE A 8 -13.89 -2.32 -5.18
CA PHE A 8 -12.52 -2.03 -5.59
C PHE A 8 -11.73 -3.32 -5.90
N CYS A 9 -11.95 -4.41 -5.14
CA CYS A 9 -11.31 -5.71 -5.37
C CYS A 9 -11.90 -6.52 -6.52
N ASP A 10 -12.96 -6.04 -7.18
CA ASP A 10 -13.64 -6.73 -8.27
C ASP A 10 -12.86 -6.53 -9.58
N GLU A 11 -12.00 -7.50 -9.92
CA GLU A 11 -11.16 -7.49 -11.13
C GLU A 11 -11.94 -7.78 -12.41
N SER A 12 -13.26 -8.05 -12.33
CA SER A 12 -14.13 -8.07 -13.51
C SER A 12 -14.48 -6.66 -14.01
N LEU A 13 -14.26 -5.64 -13.17
CA LEU A 13 -14.51 -4.25 -13.53
C LEU A 13 -13.32 -3.66 -14.27
N GLU A 14 -13.62 -2.76 -15.20
CA GLU A 14 -12.63 -1.95 -15.92
C GLU A 14 -11.63 -1.28 -14.95
N PRO A 15 -10.32 -1.34 -15.24
CA PRO A 15 -9.25 -0.67 -14.50
C PRO A 15 -9.58 0.76 -14.06
N THR A 16 -10.14 1.56 -14.97
CA THR A 16 -10.54 2.95 -14.72
C THR A 16 -11.68 3.09 -13.70
N ILE A 17 -12.64 2.15 -13.71
CA ILE A 17 -13.74 2.09 -12.75
C ILE A 17 -13.16 1.74 -11.37
N ARG A 18 -12.29 0.73 -11.27
CA ARG A 18 -11.65 0.35 -9.99
C ARG A 18 -10.86 1.50 -9.38
N LEU A 19 -10.10 2.24 -10.21
CA LEU A 19 -9.39 3.45 -9.77
C LEU A 19 -10.34 4.54 -9.26
N THR A 20 -11.50 4.70 -9.89
CA THR A 20 -12.53 5.66 -9.47
C THR A 20 -13.13 5.25 -8.13
N VAL A 21 -13.50 3.98 -7.97
CA VAL A 21 -13.99 3.40 -6.71
C VAL A 21 -12.98 3.63 -5.58
N LEU A 22 -11.71 3.33 -5.83
CA LEU A 22 -10.63 3.55 -4.87
C LEU A 22 -10.52 5.02 -4.47
N LYS A 23 -10.28 5.92 -5.44
CA LYS A 23 -9.90 7.31 -5.16
C LYS A 23 -11.07 8.16 -4.65
N ARG A 24 -12.25 8.03 -5.27
CA ARG A 24 -13.38 8.92 -5.01
C ARG A 24 -14.25 8.44 -3.85
N PHE A 25 -14.35 7.13 -3.65
CA PHE A 25 -15.26 6.55 -2.67
C PHE A 25 -14.52 5.91 -1.50
N LEU A 26 -13.58 5.00 -1.75
CA LEU A 26 -12.94 4.24 -0.67
C LEU A 26 -12.01 5.13 0.16
N ILE A 27 -11.04 5.80 -0.46
CA ILE A 27 -10.07 6.65 0.24
C ILE A 27 -10.78 7.84 0.90
N SER A 28 -11.68 8.52 0.19
CA SER A 28 -12.49 9.61 0.75
C SER A 28 -13.33 9.14 1.94
N GLY A 29 -13.98 7.98 1.81
CA GLY A 29 -14.80 7.40 2.88
C GLY A 29 -13.98 7.03 4.11
N LEU A 30 -12.81 6.40 3.92
CA LEU A 30 -11.92 6.04 5.02
C LEU A 30 -11.41 7.28 5.77
N ARG A 31 -11.09 8.38 5.06
CA ARG A 31 -10.66 9.64 5.70
C ARG A 31 -11.70 10.27 6.61
N MET A 32 -12.98 10.02 6.38
CA MET A 32 -14.10 10.60 7.14
C MET A 32 -14.63 9.66 8.24
N CYS A 33 -14.11 8.43 8.32
CA CYS A 33 -14.58 7.45 9.28
C CYS A 33 -13.98 7.65 10.66
N SER A 34 -14.70 7.21 11.69
CA SER A 34 -14.17 7.16 13.05
C SER A 34 -12.95 6.23 13.14
N PHE A 35 -12.12 6.45 14.15
CA PHE A 35 -10.99 5.58 14.44
C PHE A 35 -11.39 4.10 14.60
N GLU A 36 -12.54 3.84 15.25
CA GLU A 36 -13.06 2.48 15.43
C GLU A 36 -13.41 1.81 14.09
N ALA A 37 -14.07 2.55 13.19
CA ALA A 37 -14.41 2.06 11.86
C ALA A 37 -13.16 1.81 11.01
N LEU A 38 -12.15 2.69 11.10
CA LEU A 38 -10.85 2.51 10.46
C LEU A 38 -10.14 1.27 10.98
N SER A 39 -10.02 1.12 12.30
CA SER A 39 -9.39 -0.03 12.95
C SER A 39 -10.07 -1.34 12.51
N THR A 40 -11.40 -1.36 12.52
CA THR A 40 -12.17 -2.53 12.06
C THR A 40 -11.93 -2.84 10.59
N PHE A 41 -11.91 -1.82 9.72
CA PHE A 41 -11.61 -1.99 8.31
C PHE A 41 -10.23 -2.63 8.09
N TYR A 42 -9.18 -2.11 8.72
CA TYR A 42 -7.83 -2.65 8.52
C TYR A 42 -7.66 -4.04 9.14
N LYS A 43 -8.19 -4.29 10.34
CA LYS A 43 -8.17 -5.63 10.95
C LYS A 43 -8.77 -6.69 10.01
N SER A 44 -9.89 -6.37 9.35
CA SER A 44 -10.55 -7.32 8.45
C SER A 44 -9.88 -7.47 7.09
N ASN A 45 -9.14 -6.48 6.60
CA ASN A 45 -8.69 -6.43 5.20
C ASN A 45 -7.17 -6.39 5.01
N ILE A 46 -6.37 -6.28 6.08
CA ILE A 46 -4.91 -6.11 5.97
C ILE A 46 -4.21 -7.25 5.20
N LYS A 47 -4.68 -8.50 5.34
CA LYS A 47 -4.16 -9.63 4.56
C LYS A 47 -4.37 -9.40 3.07
N LYS A 48 -5.59 -9.04 2.66
CA LYS A 48 -5.92 -8.75 1.26
C LYS A 48 -5.12 -7.55 0.75
N ILE A 49 -4.98 -6.48 1.54
CA ILE A 49 -4.15 -5.31 1.18
C ILE A 49 -2.69 -5.72 0.98
N ASN A 50 -2.15 -6.58 1.86
CA ASN A 50 -0.81 -7.13 1.72
C ASN A 50 -0.65 -8.01 0.47
N ASP A 51 -1.68 -8.78 0.09
CA ASP A 51 -1.65 -9.57 -1.13
C ASP A 51 -1.73 -8.69 -2.38
N MET A 52 -2.47 -7.57 -2.33
CA MET A 52 -2.55 -6.61 -3.42
C MET A 52 -1.21 -5.94 -3.71
N ILE A 53 -0.45 -5.56 -2.67
CA ILE A 53 0.92 -5.04 -2.87
C ILE A 53 1.91 -6.12 -3.34
N ARG A 54 1.48 -7.39 -3.49
CA ARG A 54 2.27 -8.50 -4.03
C ARG A 54 1.75 -9.00 -5.38
N SER A 55 0.70 -8.40 -5.95
CA SER A 55 0.14 -8.82 -7.23
C SER A 55 1.21 -8.83 -8.32
N ASN A 56 1.27 -9.91 -9.10
CA ASN A 56 2.24 -10.07 -10.16
C ASN A 56 1.70 -9.48 -11.46
N TYR A 57 2.35 -8.44 -11.98
CA TYR A 57 2.00 -7.81 -13.25
C TYR A 57 2.85 -8.34 -14.42
N GLY A 58 3.85 -9.20 -14.16
CA GLY A 58 4.77 -9.75 -15.16
C GLY A 58 5.79 -8.72 -15.68
N GLN A 59 7.05 -9.09 -15.83
CA GLN A 59 8.11 -8.16 -16.27
C GLN A 59 7.82 -7.51 -17.64
N PHE A 60 7.13 -8.24 -18.52
CA PHE A 60 6.73 -7.80 -19.87
C PHE A 60 5.19 -7.72 -20.00
N GLY A 61 4.47 -7.58 -18.89
CA GLY A 61 3.01 -7.57 -18.89
C GLY A 61 2.42 -6.40 -19.67
N SER A 62 1.25 -6.63 -20.26
CA SER A 62 0.45 -5.61 -20.94
C SER A 62 -1.03 -5.99 -20.89
N GLY A 63 -1.91 -5.03 -21.16
CA GLY A 63 -3.34 -5.26 -21.22
C GLY A 63 -3.95 -5.64 -19.87
N TRP A 64 -5.14 -6.25 -19.92
CA TRP A 64 -6.04 -6.39 -18.79
C TRP A 64 -5.38 -6.93 -17.51
N GLU A 65 -4.70 -8.07 -17.59
CA GLU A 65 -4.12 -8.73 -16.41
C GLU A 65 -3.04 -7.87 -15.74
N ALA A 66 -2.19 -7.23 -16.55
CA ALA A 66 -1.15 -6.34 -16.05
C ALA A 66 -1.75 -5.08 -15.42
N GLU A 67 -2.73 -4.47 -16.07
CA GLU A 67 -3.42 -3.29 -15.53
C GLU A 67 -4.13 -3.59 -14.20
N GLN A 68 -4.83 -4.73 -14.10
CA GLN A 68 -5.50 -5.16 -12.87
C GLN A 68 -4.49 -5.38 -11.73
N ALA A 69 -3.36 -6.04 -12.01
CA ALA A 69 -2.29 -6.26 -11.04
C ALA A 69 -1.61 -4.95 -10.60
N LEU A 70 -1.39 -4.00 -11.52
CA LEU A 70 -0.82 -2.69 -11.21
C LEU A 70 -1.79 -1.83 -10.40
N ILE A 71 -3.09 -1.91 -10.66
CA ILE A 71 -4.11 -1.26 -9.83
C ILE A 71 -4.16 -1.86 -8.42
N ASN A 72 -3.99 -3.18 -8.30
CA ASN A 72 -3.85 -3.81 -6.99
C ASN A 72 -2.65 -3.24 -6.23
N ARG A 73 -1.47 -3.20 -6.87
CA ARG A 73 -0.27 -2.60 -6.28
C ARG A 73 -0.52 -1.15 -5.87
N PHE A 74 -0.98 -0.32 -6.81
CA PHE A 74 -1.28 1.09 -6.57
C PHE A 74 -2.23 1.31 -5.39
N GLY A 75 -3.38 0.63 -5.37
CA GLY A 75 -4.37 0.81 -4.31
C GLY A 75 -3.96 0.20 -2.99
N GLY A 76 -3.24 -0.92 -3.00
CA GLY A 76 -2.65 -1.51 -1.78
C GLY A 76 -1.72 -0.51 -1.08
N TYR A 77 -0.82 0.13 -1.83
CA TYR A 77 0.06 1.16 -1.29
C TYR A 77 -0.71 2.41 -0.83
N GLN A 78 -1.73 2.88 -1.57
CA GLN A 78 -2.56 3.99 -1.11
C GLN A 78 -3.32 3.69 0.20
N LEU A 79 -3.77 2.45 0.40
CA LEU A 79 -4.42 2.04 1.64
C LEU A 79 -3.42 1.96 2.79
N ILE A 80 -2.20 1.47 2.56
CA ILE A 80 -1.15 1.48 3.59
C ILE A 80 -0.72 2.91 3.91
N GLU A 81 -0.54 3.78 2.91
CA GLU A 81 -0.25 5.20 3.08
C GLU A 81 -1.31 5.86 3.96
N LEU A 82 -2.59 5.62 3.68
CA LEU A 82 -3.67 6.15 4.48
C LEU A 82 -3.63 5.62 5.92
N TYR A 83 -3.44 4.31 6.12
CA TYR A 83 -3.32 3.69 7.44
C TYR A 83 -2.26 4.40 8.29
N VAL A 84 -1.07 4.58 7.74
CA VAL A 84 0.03 5.20 8.48
C VAL A 84 -0.10 6.71 8.59
N ALA A 85 -0.84 7.38 7.70
CA ALA A 85 -1.00 8.83 7.77
C ALA A 85 -2.06 9.28 8.80
N VAL A 86 -3.11 8.48 9.02
CA VAL A 86 -4.26 8.90 9.84
C VAL A 86 -4.24 8.35 11.26
N LEU A 87 -3.52 7.26 11.51
CA LEU A 87 -3.48 6.66 12.84
C LEU A 87 -2.33 7.23 13.68
N PRO A 88 -2.55 7.46 14.99
CA PRO A 88 -1.50 7.84 15.91
C PRO A 88 -0.35 6.84 15.95
N ARG A 89 0.88 7.35 16.11
CA ARG A 89 2.11 6.54 16.13
C ARG A 89 2.08 5.45 17.20
N ASP A 90 1.60 5.76 18.40
CA ASP A 90 1.48 4.85 19.54
C ASP A 90 0.53 3.68 19.24
N VAL A 91 -0.55 3.92 18.49
CA VAL A 91 -1.46 2.87 18.02
C VAL A 91 -0.77 1.99 16.98
N ILE A 92 -0.07 2.61 16.03
CA ILE A 92 0.62 1.88 14.94
C ILE A 92 1.77 1.04 15.47
N LEU A 93 2.52 1.54 16.45
CA LEU A 93 3.72 0.92 17.00
C LEU A 93 3.48 0.16 18.31
N SER A 94 2.23 -0.03 18.72
CA SER A 94 1.91 -0.74 19.96
C SER A 94 2.51 -2.15 19.96
N ASP A 95 2.91 -2.62 21.15
CA ASP A 95 3.50 -3.95 21.31
C ASP A 95 2.52 -5.08 21.01
N ASP A 96 1.21 -4.81 21.05
CA ASP A 96 0.14 -5.70 20.62
C ASP A 96 -0.79 -4.99 19.64
N CYS A 97 -0.34 -4.84 18.40
CA CYS A 97 -1.07 -4.14 17.35
C CYS A 97 -2.12 -5.08 16.72
N PRO A 98 -3.43 -4.78 16.85
CA PRO A 98 -4.49 -5.66 16.33
C PRO A 98 -4.41 -5.90 14.82
N VAL A 99 -3.98 -4.90 14.06
CA VAL A 99 -3.83 -4.99 12.60
C VAL A 99 -2.61 -5.84 12.24
N ALA A 100 -1.49 -5.68 12.96
CA ALA A 100 -0.31 -6.53 12.75
C ALA A 100 -0.61 -7.99 13.09
N LYS A 101 -1.36 -8.24 14.18
CA LYS A 101 -1.84 -9.57 14.56
C LYS A 101 -2.73 -10.18 13.47
N ALA A 102 -3.67 -9.39 12.93
CA ALA A 102 -4.50 -9.82 11.81
C ALA A 102 -3.68 -10.18 10.55
N LEU A 103 -2.50 -9.58 10.34
CA LEU A 103 -1.62 -9.92 9.22
C LEU A 103 -0.76 -11.17 9.48
N TYR A 104 -0.14 -11.29 10.66
CA TYR A 104 0.89 -12.28 10.93
C TYR A 104 0.48 -13.50 11.76
N GLY A 105 -0.71 -13.52 12.38
CA GLY A 105 -1.23 -14.67 13.13
C GLY A 105 -1.46 -14.41 14.62
N GLU A 106 -1.62 -15.49 15.39
CA GLU A 106 -2.00 -15.43 16.81
C GLU A 106 -0.83 -15.07 17.74
N GLY A 107 -1.17 -14.59 18.94
CA GLY A 107 -0.22 -14.08 19.93
C GLY A 107 -0.02 -12.56 19.88
N LYS A 108 0.84 -12.06 20.78
CA LYS A 108 1.20 -10.65 20.88
C LYS A 108 2.06 -10.26 19.69
N THR A 109 1.57 -9.35 18.84
CA THR A 109 2.28 -8.96 17.60
C THR A 109 2.61 -7.47 17.59
N PRO A 110 3.90 -7.09 17.68
CA PRO A 110 4.30 -5.69 17.65
C PRO A 110 3.99 -5.04 16.30
N GLY A 111 3.40 -3.85 16.34
CA GLY A 111 3.14 -3.06 15.15
C GLY A 111 4.40 -2.69 14.35
N ASN A 112 5.53 -2.53 15.04
CA ASN A 112 6.84 -2.28 14.42
C ASN A 112 7.27 -3.40 13.44
N LYS A 113 6.84 -4.65 13.65
CA LYS A 113 7.06 -5.76 12.70
C LYS A 113 6.39 -5.46 11.36
N MET A 114 5.13 -5.03 11.40
CA MET A 114 4.34 -4.68 10.22
C MET A 114 4.93 -3.48 9.48
N ILE A 115 5.29 -2.44 10.22
CA ILE A 115 5.89 -1.23 9.66
C ILE A 115 7.23 -1.53 8.99
N THR A 116 8.08 -2.36 9.60
CA THR A 116 9.36 -2.76 9.02
C THR A 116 9.18 -3.54 7.71
N ASP A 117 8.20 -4.45 7.67
CA ASP A 117 7.87 -5.23 6.47
C ASP A 117 7.34 -4.33 5.33
N PHE A 118 6.39 -3.44 5.62
CA PHE A 118 5.90 -2.48 4.62
C PHE A 118 6.96 -1.48 4.17
N THR A 119 7.87 -1.06 5.05
CA THR A 119 9.03 -0.23 4.68
C THR A 119 9.89 -0.95 3.64
N LYS A 120 10.25 -2.22 3.89
CA LYS A 120 11.06 -3.03 2.97
C LYS A 120 10.38 -3.20 1.62
N LYS A 121 9.08 -3.52 1.62
CA LYS A 121 8.29 -3.70 0.39
C LYS A 121 8.17 -2.39 -0.40
N ALA A 122 7.86 -1.28 0.26
CA ALA A 122 7.78 0.02 -0.38
C ALA A 122 9.14 0.45 -0.97
N TYR A 123 10.21 0.25 -0.23
CA TYR A 123 11.57 0.55 -0.67
C TYR A 123 12.02 -0.32 -1.86
N ALA A 124 11.65 -1.60 -1.90
CA ALA A 124 11.99 -2.51 -2.99
C ALA A 124 11.31 -2.12 -4.32
N SER A 125 10.14 -1.45 -4.26
CA SER A 125 9.38 -1.07 -5.46
C SER A 125 10.19 -0.23 -6.46
N ARG A 126 11.13 0.58 -5.99
CA ARG A 126 11.95 1.48 -6.83
C ARG A 126 12.96 0.77 -7.72
N SER A 127 13.31 -0.47 -7.38
CA SER A 127 14.22 -1.31 -8.17
C SER A 127 13.48 -2.33 -9.03
N GLU A 128 12.14 -2.31 -9.03
CA GLU A 128 11.37 -3.18 -9.92
C GLU A 128 11.54 -2.73 -11.37
N VAL A 129 11.81 -3.69 -12.25
CA VAL A 129 11.99 -3.46 -13.69
C VAL A 129 10.74 -3.91 -14.42
N PHE A 130 10.19 -3.03 -15.25
CA PHE A 130 9.01 -3.30 -16.05
C PHE A 130 9.23 -2.82 -17.49
N LEU A 131 9.22 -3.76 -18.42
CA LEU A 131 9.64 -3.58 -19.81
C LEU A 131 8.44 -3.75 -20.75
N THR A 132 7.37 -3.00 -20.49
CA THR A 132 6.17 -3.05 -21.34
C THR A 132 6.28 -2.05 -22.50
N PRO A 133 5.89 -2.44 -23.72
CA PRO A 133 5.71 -1.49 -24.82
C PRO A 133 4.37 -0.75 -24.73
N ASP A 134 3.45 -1.18 -23.85
CA ASP A 134 2.11 -0.61 -23.72
C ASP A 134 2.10 0.65 -22.84
N SER A 135 1.79 1.80 -23.46
CA SER A 135 1.84 3.10 -22.77
C SER A 135 0.85 3.25 -21.60
N PRO A 136 -0.44 2.83 -21.72
CA PRO A 136 -1.37 2.81 -20.59
C PRO A 136 -0.86 1.99 -19.40
N THR A 137 -0.38 0.77 -19.63
CA THR A 137 0.17 -0.10 -18.58
C THR A 137 1.43 0.49 -17.96
N ALA A 138 2.32 1.10 -18.77
CA ALA A 138 3.51 1.79 -18.27
C ALA A 138 3.17 2.97 -17.34
N GLU A 139 2.13 3.73 -17.67
CA GLU A 139 1.66 4.83 -16.82
C GLU A 139 1.04 4.34 -15.50
N LEU A 140 0.37 3.18 -15.50
CA LEU A 140 -0.08 2.54 -14.26
C LEU A 140 1.10 2.08 -13.40
N PHE A 141 2.16 1.54 -14.00
CA PHE A 141 3.38 1.16 -13.31
C PHE A 141 4.06 2.36 -12.64
N ARG A 142 4.21 3.47 -13.36
CA ARG A 142 4.72 4.73 -12.80
C ARG A 142 3.87 5.21 -11.62
N LYS A 143 2.53 5.21 -11.76
CA LYS A 143 1.61 5.60 -10.68
C LYS A 143 1.75 4.72 -9.46
N TYR A 144 1.89 3.41 -9.65
CA TYR A 144 2.16 2.45 -8.58
C TYR A 144 3.47 2.81 -7.85
N GLN A 145 4.59 3.00 -8.55
CA GLN A 145 5.85 3.36 -7.90
C GLN A 145 5.76 4.67 -7.13
N CYS A 146 5.09 5.69 -7.68
CA CYS A 146 4.81 6.92 -6.93
C CYS A 146 3.95 6.69 -5.68
N ALA A 147 3.00 5.76 -5.72
CA ALA A 147 2.21 5.41 -4.53
C ALA A 147 3.08 4.72 -3.47
N ALA A 148 3.92 3.76 -3.87
CA ALA A 148 4.85 3.09 -2.96
C ALA A 148 5.84 4.07 -2.31
N TYR A 149 6.37 5.02 -3.08
CA TYR A 149 7.22 6.08 -2.54
C TYR A 149 6.49 6.97 -1.51
N ARG A 150 5.26 7.41 -1.82
CA ARG A 150 4.45 8.17 -0.85
C ARG A 150 4.15 7.38 0.41
N THR A 151 3.86 6.08 0.29
CA THR A 151 3.72 5.18 1.44
C THR A 151 4.99 5.13 2.27
N LEU A 152 6.16 5.00 1.64
CA LEU A 152 7.45 4.97 2.34
C LEU A 152 7.70 6.28 3.09
N ALA A 153 7.45 7.42 2.45
CA ALA A 153 7.56 8.74 3.08
C ALA A 153 6.62 8.85 4.29
N ALA A 154 5.35 8.46 4.14
CA ALA A 154 4.37 8.50 5.23
C ALA A 154 4.75 7.57 6.40
N ILE A 155 5.29 6.38 6.12
CA ILE A 155 5.81 5.47 7.15
C ILE A 155 6.95 6.15 7.93
N ILE A 156 7.94 6.70 7.23
CA ILE A 156 9.12 7.28 7.87
C ILE A 156 8.69 8.49 8.70
N SER A 157 7.84 9.37 8.14
CA SER A 157 7.38 10.56 8.83
C SER A 157 6.55 10.30 10.09
N ASN A 158 5.74 9.24 10.13
CA ASN A 158 4.95 8.95 11.33
C ASN A 158 5.68 8.05 12.35
N THR A 159 6.62 7.19 11.91
CA THR A 159 7.15 6.12 12.78
C THR A 159 8.61 6.27 13.19
N LYS A 160 9.37 7.15 12.54
CA LYS A 160 10.82 7.29 12.73
C LYS A 160 11.20 8.70 13.19
N ASP A 161 12.01 8.77 14.24
CA ASP A 161 12.54 10.04 14.75
C ASP A 161 13.93 10.38 14.18
N ASP A 162 14.65 9.37 13.68
CA ASP A 162 16.00 9.55 13.15
C ASP A 162 15.97 10.16 11.75
N LEU A 163 16.42 11.40 11.64
CA LEU A 163 16.53 12.14 10.38
C LEU A 163 17.45 11.45 9.36
N GLN A 164 18.42 10.64 9.79
CA GLN A 164 19.28 9.90 8.87
C GLN A 164 18.50 8.86 8.05
N LEU A 165 17.38 8.37 8.57
CA LEU A 165 16.53 7.44 7.84
C LEU A 165 15.88 8.08 6.62
N TYR A 166 15.67 9.39 6.59
CA TYR A 166 15.21 10.10 5.39
C TYR A 166 16.29 10.04 4.30
N ASN A 167 17.54 10.33 4.67
CA ASN A 167 18.68 10.25 3.74
C ASN A 167 18.83 8.85 3.15
N VAL A 168 18.81 7.82 4.01
CA VAL A 168 19.06 6.44 3.57
C VAL A 168 17.89 5.84 2.80
N LEU A 169 16.65 6.11 3.21
CA LEU A 169 15.48 5.41 2.65
C LEU A 169 14.77 6.20 1.53
N LEU A 170 14.79 7.53 1.58
CA LEU A 170 14.06 8.38 0.61
C LEU A 170 14.94 9.02 -0.44
N PHE A 171 16.15 9.46 -0.06
CA PHE A 171 16.99 10.30 -0.94
C PHE A 171 18.20 9.58 -1.52
N ARG A 172 18.64 8.48 -0.91
CA ARG A 172 19.77 7.70 -1.42
C ARG A 172 19.31 6.81 -2.58
N GLU A 173 19.72 7.21 -3.77
CA GLU A 173 19.76 6.39 -4.97
C GLU A 173 21.20 5.89 -5.16
N ASN A 174 21.37 4.57 -5.30
CA ASN A 174 22.67 4.01 -5.64
C ASN A 174 22.67 3.83 -7.16
N GLY A 175 23.37 4.71 -7.89
CA GLY A 175 23.46 4.69 -9.35
C GLY A 175 24.22 3.50 -9.94
N ASP A 176 24.78 2.63 -9.09
CA ASP A 176 25.49 1.41 -9.49
C ASP A 176 24.57 0.20 -9.77
N LYS A 177 23.24 0.39 -9.71
CA LYS A 177 22.22 -0.65 -9.97
C LYS A 177 21.25 -0.19 -11.04
#